data_AF-A0A414UQ68-F1
#
_entry.id   AF-A0A414UQ68-F1
#
_cell.length_a   1.000
_cell.length_b   1.000
_cell.length_c   1.000
_cell.angle_alpha   90.00
_cell.angle_beta   90.00
_cell.angle_gamma   90.00
#
_symmetry.space_group_name_H-M   'P 1'
#
loop_
_entity.id
_entity.type
_entity.pdbx_description
1 polymer ?
#
loop_
_entity_poly.entity_id
_entity_poly.type
_entity_poly.pdbx_seq_one_letter_code
_entity_poly.pdbx_strand_id
1 'polypeptide(L)' 'MIDVAKQKLMNDPTFKHLSEDCQEYYFDFEAYASHLQEHGKFLVTEHGIFELPE' A
#
# COMPACT_ATOMS: atom_id res chain seq x y z
N MET A 1 -0.95 6.71 4.70
CA MET A 1 -0.37 5.40 4.37
C MET A 1 -1.34 4.46 3.67
N ILE A 2 -2.65 4.46 3.98
CA ILE A 2 -3.65 3.63 3.27
C ILE A 2 -3.67 3.88 1.76
N ASP A 3 -3.62 5.13 1.31
CA ASP A 3 -3.61 5.43 -0.13
C ASP A 3 -2.34 4.90 -0.82
N VAL A 4 -1.19 4.97 -0.13
CA VAL A 4 0.08 4.39 -0.60
C VAL A 4 -0.02 2.87 -0.68
N ALA A 5 -0.60 2.23 0.33
CA ALA A 5 -0.84 0.80 0.37
C ALA A 5 -1.71 0.34 -0.81
N LYS A 6 -2.82 1.04 -1.07
CA LYS A 6 -3.69 0.81 -2.24
C LYS A 6 -2.93 1.01 -3.55
N GLN A 7 -2.21 2.11 -3.71
CA GLN A 7 -1.46 2.40 -4.93
C GLN A 7 -0.39 1.35 -5.21
N LYS A 8 0.34 0.89 -4.19
CA LYS A 8 1.35 -0.18 -4.35
C LYS A 8 0.70 -1.48 -4.80
N LEU A 9 -0.37 -1.92 -4.14
CA LEU A 9 -1.05 -3.19 -4.47
C LEU A 9 -1.73 -3.15 -5.83
N MET A 10 -2.31 -2.01 -6.22
CA MET A 10 -2.85 -1.83 -7.57
C MET A 10 -1.79 -1.91 -8.66
N ASN A 11 -0.50 -1.77 -8.32
CA ASN A 11 0.60 -1.98 -9.25
C ASN A 11 1.27 -3.36 -9.11
N ASP A 12 0.91 -4.13 -8.08
CA ASP A 12 1.43 -5.47 -7.85
C ASP A 12 0.71 -6.50 -8.73
N PRO A 13 1.42 -7.23 -9.62
CA PRO A 13 0.81 -8.23 -10.48
C PRO A 13 0.17 -9.39 -9.71
N THR A 14 0.75 -9.79 -8.59
CA THR A 14 0.24 -10.90 -7.76
C THR A 14 -1.09 -10.51 -7.14
N PHE A 15 -1.18 -9.29 -6.62
CA PHE A 15 -2.43 -8.75 -6.07
C PHE A 15 -3.52 -8.65 -7.16
N LYS A 16 -3.15 -8.19 -8.36
CA LYS A 16 -4.07 -8.08 -9.50
C LYS A 16 -4.64 -9.41 -10.00
N HIS A 17 -4.00 -10.54 -9.70
CA HIS A 17 -4.52 -11.87 -10.04
C HIS A 17 -5.56 -12.39 -9.03
N LEU A 18 -5.76 -11.70 -7.90
CA LEU A 18 -6.82 -12.04 -6.95
C LEU A 18 -8.19 -11.67 -7.53
N SER A 19 -9.26 -12.33 -7.07
CA SER A 19 -10.62 -11.95 -7.44
C SER A 19 -10.94 -10.53 -6.96
N GLU A 20 -11.88 -9.85 -7.64
CA GLU A 20 -12.34 -8.51 -7.26
C GLU A 20 -12.83 -8.49 -5.81
N ASP A 21 -13.58 -9.51 -5.37
CA ASP A 21 -14.02 -9.63 -3.98
C ASP A 21 -12.84 -9.65 -2.99
N CYS A 22 -11.76 -10.34 -3.34
CA CYS A 22 -10.55 -10.39 -2.51
C CYS A 22 -9.86 -9.03 -2.45
N GLN A 23 -9.83 -8.30 -3.57
CA GLN A 23 -9.22 -6.98 -3.65
C GLN A 23 -10.02 -5.91 -2.90
N GLU A 24 -11.35 -5.98 -2.93
CA GLU A 24 -12.23 -4.95 -2.36
C GLU A 24 -12.65 -5.22 -0.91
N TYR A 25 -12.99 -6.47 -0.57
CA TYR A 25 -13.67 -6.79 0.69
C TYR A 25 -12.84 -7.62 1.67
N TYR A 26 -11.87 -8.40 1.19
CA TYR A 26 -11.08 -9.27 2.07
C TYR A 26 -9.66 -8.77 2.34
N PHE A 27 -9.14 -7.85 1.54
CA PHE A 27 -7.80 -7.33 1.76
C PHE A 27 -7.79 -6.23 2.83
N ASP A 28 -6.97 -6.44 3.87
CA ASP A 28 -6.77 -5.47 4.94
C ASP A 28 -5.73 -4.42 4.55
N PHE A 29 -6.19 -3.33 3.95
CA PHE A 29 -5.33 -2.20 3.59
C PHE A 29 -4.77 -1.44 4.80
N GLU A 30 -5.42 -1.50 5.97
CA GLU A 30 -4.94 -0.83 7.18
C GLU A 30 -3.75 -1.56 7.77
N ALA A 31 -3.82 -2.90 7.84
CA ALA A 31 -2.70 -3.74 8.25
C ALA A 31 -1.50 -3.56 7.31
N TYR A 32 -1.72 -3.57 6.00
CA TYR A 32 -0.63 -3.34 5.04
C TYR A 32 -0.05 -1.93 5.11
N ALA A 33 -0.89 -0.91 5.29
CA ALA A 33 -0.43 0.46 5.50
C ALA A 33 0.43 0.61 6.77
N SER A 34 0.05 -0.08 7.85
CA SER A 34 0.80 -0.10 9.10
C SER A 34 2.16 -0.78 8.91
N HIS A 35 2.20 -1.93 8.24
CA HIS A 35 3.45 -2.60 7.88
C HIS A 35 4.37 -1.71 7.03
N LEU A 36 3.83 -1.00 6.03
CA LEU A 36 4.61 -0.05 5.23
C LEU A 36 5.17 1.10 6.08
N GLN A 37 4.41 1.58 7.05
CA GLN A 37 4.86 2.65 7.94
C GLN A 37 5.96 2.20 8.89
N GLU A 38 5.89 0.96 9.38
CA GLU A 38 6.86 0.39 10.33
C GLU A 38 8.17 -0.02 9.67
N HIS A 39 8.10 -0.56 8.45
CA HIS A 39 9.26 -1.19 7.79
C HIS A 39 9.76 -0.46 6.54
N GLY A 40 8.93 0.37 5.91
CA GLY A 40 9.30 1.11 4.71
C GLY A 40 10.02 2.42 5.02
N LYS A 41 10.76 2.93 4.04
CA LYS A 41 11.39 4.25 4.11
C LYS A 41 10.47 5.27 3.45
N PHE A 42 9.59 5.89 4.23
CA PHE A 42 8.66 6.91 3.75
C PHE A 42 8.93 8.28 4.37
N LEU A 43 8.97 9.32 3.54
CA LEU A 43 9.01 10.71 3.97
C LEU A 43 7.61 11.32 3.83
N VAL A 44 7.01 11.69 4.95
CA VAL A 44 5.71 12.39 4.99
C VAL A 44 5.95 13.89 5.01
N THR A 45 5.34 14.60 4.07
CA THR A 45 5.43 16.06 3.93
C THR A 45 4.05 16.65 3.70
N GLU A 46 3.94 17.99 3.73
CA GLU A 46 2.72 18.70 3.33
C GLU A 46 2.33 18.50 1.86
N HIS A 47 3.27 18.09 1.01
CA HIS A 47 3.05 17.83 -0.41
C HIS A 47 2.72 16.37 -0.73
N GLY A 48 2.73 15.48 0.27
CA GLY A 48 2.42 14.06 0.11
C GLY A 48 3.45 13.14 0.78
N ILE A 49 3.35 11.86 0.43
CA ILE A 49 4.19 10.78 0.96
C ILE A 49 5.12 10.30 -0.14
N PHE A 50 6.42 10.32 0.12
CA PHE A 50 7.45 9.88 -0.82
C PHE A 50 8.13 8.62 -0.30
N GLU A 51 8.26 7.61 -1.16
CA GLU A 51 9.08 6.42 -0.87
C GLU A 51 10.55 6.73 -1.21
N LEU A 52 11.44 6.48 -0.25
CA LEU A 52 12.87 6.64 -0.45
C LEU A 52 13.47 5.35 -1.02
N PRO A 53 14.40 5.43 -1.98
CA PRO A 53 15.09 4.26 -2.50
C PRO A 53 15.92 3.56 -1.41
N GLU A 54 16.16 2.26 -1.62
CA GLU A 54 16.97 1.45 -0.70
C GLU A 54 18.42 1.89 -0.60
#